data_AF-A0A6I5VGT1-F1
#
_entry.id   AF-A0A6I5VGT1-F1
#
_cell.length_a   1.000
_cell.length_b   1.000
_cell.length_c   1.000
_cell.angle_alpha   90.00
_cell.angle_beta   90.00
_cell.angle_gamma   90.00
#
_symmetry.space_group_name_H-M   'P 1'
#
loop_
_entity.id
_entity.type
_entity.pdbx_description
1 polymer ?
#
loop_
_entity_poly.entity_id
_entity_poly.type
_entity_poly.pdbx_seq_one_letter_code
_entity_poly.pdbx_strand_id
1 'polypeptide(L)'
;MQIESIWSTALMVLRIPRPDTWVVGMSRYQAFEVFGPGVGAWLVISTIATLLGVVIMTALYVRGYRTPEPTSGTVGMAILATIAIMTITNKTLSPQYLVWLGGPMAALLIMRSRDAGGRPTVFSRFAIQLLVLALLTHLVYPLTYTGLYEAPHGAIFVTSTILLLVRNLCLLVFTVSVVAVAWRVTGRRPDPSVLGSTDPR
;
A
#
# COMPACT_ATOMS: atom_id res chain seq x y z
N MET A 1 -4.72 8.87 -16.29
CA MET A 1 -4.52 8.06 -15.06
C MET A 1 -3.04 8.03 -14.73
N GLN A 2 -2.62 8.33 -13.50
CA GLN A 2 -1.21 8.51 -13.19
C GLN A 2 -0.41 7.22 -13.43
N ILE A 3 0.75 7.32 -14.09
CA ILE A 3 1.48 6.18 -14.66
C ILE A 3 1.94 5.14 -13.64
N GLU A 4 2.17 5.54 -12.40
CA GLU A 4 2.67 4.72 -11.30
C GLU A 4 1.57 4.10 -10.43
N SER A 5 0.31 4.47 -10.65
CA SER A 5 -0.81 3.91 -9.91
C SER A 5 -0.95 2.39 -10.09
N ILE A 6 -1.51 1.71 -9.09
CA ILE A 6 -1.81 0.27 -9.21
C ILE A 6 -2.66 0.01 -10.45
N TRP A 7 -3.60 0.91 -10.72
CA TRP A 7 -4.60 0.81 -11.78
C TRP A 7 -4.06 1.06 -13.20
N SER A 8 -2.95 1.81 -13.35
CA SER A 8 -2.27 1.98 -14.64
C SER A 8 -1.32 0.83 -14.96
N THR A 9 -0.92 0.02 -13.97
CA THR A 9 0.09 -1.05 -14.14
C THR A 9 -0.21 -1.97 -15.31
N ALA A 10 -1.46 -2.43 -15.44
CA ALA A 10 -1.87 -3.31 -16.52
C ALA A 10 -1.70 -2.64 -17.89
N LEU A 11 -2.09 -1.36 -18.01
CA LEU A 11 -1.92 -0.60 -19.25
C LEU A 11 -0.45 -0.39 -19.58
N MET A 12 0.39 -0.08 -18.58
CA MET A 12 1.84 0.07 -18.76
C MET A 12 2.49 -1.22 -19.25
N VAL A 13 2.12 -2.37 -18.70
CA VAL A 13 2.61 -3.68 -19.17
C VAL A 13 2.11 -3.98 -20.60
N LEU A 14 0.84 -3.68 -20.90
CA LEU A 14 0.27 -3.90 -22.24
C LEU A 14 0.90 -2.99 -23.31
N ARG A 15 1.53 -1.87 -22.93
CA ARG A 15 2.33 -1.04 -23.85
C ARG A 15 3.58 -1.75 -24.34
N ILE A 16 4.13 -2.74 -23.64
CA ILE A 16 5.34 -3.47 -24.07
C ILE A 16 5.15 -4.09 -25.47
N PRO A 17 4.12 -4.92 -25.71
CA PRO A 17 3.86 -5.46 -27.03
C PRO A 17 3.07 -4.50 -27.95
N ARG A 18 2.53 -3.39 -27.44
CA ARG A 18 1.67 -2.45 -28.18
C ARG A 18 2.02 -0.99 -27.85
N PRO A 19 3.21 -0.53 -28.23
CA PRO A 19 3.77 0.74 -27.79
C PRO A 19 2.93 1.96 -28.22
N ASP A 20 2.26 1.87 -29.37
CA ASP A 20 1.50 2.98 -29.95
C ASP A 20 0.05 3.08 -29.44
N THR A 21 -0.42 2.11 -28.65
CA THR A 21 -1.84 2.06 -28.21
C THR A 21 -2.13 3.03 -27.05
N TRP A 22 -1.14 3.31 -26.21
CA TRP A 22 -1.28 4.24 -25.09
C TRP A 22 -0.14 5.26 -25.07
N VAL A 23 -0.53 6.51 -24.92
CA VAL A 23 0.39 7.65 -24.80
C VAL A 23 0.58 7.98 -23.33
N VAL A 24 1.83 8.18 -22.93
CA VAL A 24 2.15 8.79 -21.64
C VAL A 24 2.53 10.24 -21.88
N GLY A 25 1.92 11.14 -21.13
CA GLY A 25 2.20 12.56 -21.23
C GLY A 25 1.92 13.28 -19.93
N MET A 26 2.43 14.51 -19.82
CA MET A 26 2.15 15.35 -18.66
C MET A 26 0.73 15.89 -18.72
N SER A 27 -0.03 15.69 -17.65
CA SER A 27 -1.40 16.20 -17.53
C SER A 27 -1.42 17.67 -17.07
N ARG A 28 -2.60 18.29 -17.10
CA ARG A 28 -2.82 19.65 -16.55
C ARG A 28 -2.47 19.78 -15.06
N TYR A 29 -2.36 18.66 -14.35
CA TYR A 29 -2.01 18.60 -12.93
C TYR A 29 -0.51 18.35 -12.70
N GLN A 30 0.33 18.52 -13.71
CA GLN A 30 1.79 18.32 -13.63
C GLN A 30 2.17 16.90 -13.18
N ALA A 31 1.38 15.92 -13.62
CA ALA A 31 1.62 14.50 -13.36
C ALA A 31 1.70 13.74 -14.69
N PHE A 32 2.63 12.79 -14.80
CA PHE A 32 2.63 11.88 -15.94
C PHE A 32 1.43 10.93 -15.85
N GLU A 33 0.67 10.87 -16.93
CA GLU A 33 -0.54 10.07 -17.03
C GLU A 33 -0.56 9.22 -18.30
N VAL A 34 -1.15 8.03 -18.18
CA VAL A 34 -1.51 7.16 -19.31
C VAL A 34 -2.84 7.65 -19.89
N PHE A 35 -2.86 7.81 -21.21
CA PHE A 35 -4.01 8.11 -22.05
C PHE A 35 -4.19 7.01 -23.11
N GLY A 36 -5.43 6.74 -23.48
CA GLY A 36 -5.77 5.74 -24.51
C GLY A 36 -6.93 4.83 -24.11
N PRO A 37 -7.14 3.75 -24.88
CA PRO A 37 -8.25 2.82 -24.68
C PRO A 37 -8.27 2.20 -23.27
N GLY A 38 -9.47 1.97 -22.71
CA GLY A 38 -9.63 1.31 -21.41
C GLY A 38 -9.26 2.14 -20.18
N VAL A 39 -8.59 3.30 -20.31
CA VAL A 39 -8.27 4.19 -19.18
C VAL A 39 -9.54 4.62 -18.43
N GLY A 40 -10.63 4.91 -19.15
CA GLY A 40 -11.93 5.24 -18.56
C GLY A 40 -12.48 4.14 -17.65
N ALA A 41 -12.36 2.87 -18.06
CA ALA A 41 -12.79 1.73 -17.25
C ALA A 41 -11.94 1.60 -15.99
N TRP A 42 -10.61 1.73 -16.11
CA TRP A 42 -9.71 1.72 -14.96
C TRP A 42 -9.95 2.88 -13.99
N LEU A 43 -10.35 4.06 -14.49
CA LEU A 43 -10.77 5.18 -13.64
C LEU A 43 -12.02 4.84 -12.83
N VAL A 44 -13.02 4.18 -13.43
CA VAL A 44 -14.21 3.70 -12.71
C VAL A 44 -13.82 2.65 -11.66
N ILE A 45 -13.01 1.65 -12.04
CA ILE A 45 -12.54 0.60 -11.11
C ILE A 45 -11.78 1.21 -9.92
N SER A 46 -10.88 2.16 -10.17
CA SER A 46 -10.13 2.85 -9.09
C SER A 46 -11.05 3.66 -8.18
N THR A 47 -12.13 4.24 -8.72
CA THR A 47 -13.14 4.96 -7.94
C THR A 47 -13.91 4.01 -7.04
N ILE A 48 -14.36 2.86 -7.57
CA ILE A 48 -15.00 1.80 -6.79
C ILE A 48 -14.06 1.30 -5.70
N ALA A 49 -12.80 1.04 -6.04
CA ALA A 49 -11.80 0.58 -5.07
C ALA A 49 -11.53 1.62 -3.97
N THR A 50 -11.57 2.91 -4.30
CA THR A 50 -11.48 3.99 -3.30
C THR A 50 -12.65 3.93 -2.31
N LEU A 51 -13.88 3.76 -2.81
CA LEU A 51 -15.06 3.61 -1.96
C LEU A 51 -14.97 2.36 -1.08
N LEU A 52 -14.56 1.23 -1.64
CA LEU A 52 -14.32 0.01 -0.87
C LEU A 52 -13.22 0.20 0.18
N GLY A 53 -12.16 0.94 -0.16
CA GLY A 53 -11.10 1.32 0.76
C GLY A 53 -11.64 2.11 1.95
N VAL A 54 -12.50 3.11 1.70
CA VAL A 54 -13.18 3.87 2.76
C VAL A 54 -14.02 2.95 3.64
N VAL A 55 -14.81 2.05 3.06
CA VAL A 55 -15.61 1.08 3.82
C VAL A 55 -14.74 0.19 4.72
N ILE A 56 -13.62 -0.34 4.20
CA ILE A 56 -12.69 -1.18 4.98
C ILE A 56 -12.05 -0.38 6.10
N MET A 57 -11.60 0.85 5.83
CA MET A 57 -11.03 1.74 6.84
C MET A 57 -12.05 2.02 7.96
N THR A 58 -13.26 2.46 7.61
CA THR A 58 -14.34 2.68 8.58
C THR A 58 -14.62 1.43 9.40
N ALA A 59 -14.67 0.24 8.78
CA ALA A 59 -14.88 -1.01 9.49
C ALA A 59 -13.74 -1.33 10.49
N LEU A 60 -12.47 -1.09 10.13
CA LEU A 60 -11.33 -1.25 11.03
C LEU A 60 -11.43 -0.33 12.25
N TYR A 61 -11.78 0.95 12.04
CA TYR A 61 -11.96 1.91 13.13
C TYR A 61 -13.15 1.54 14.01
N VAL A 62 -14.32 1.22 13.45
CA VAL A 62 -15.50 0.81 14.22
C VAL A 62 -15.20 -0.44 15.05
N ARG A 63 -14.46 -1.40 14.50
CA ARG A 63 -14.01 -2.59 15.25
C ARG A 63 -13.07 -2.21 16.39
N GLY A 64 -12.07 -1.38 16.12
CA GLY A 64 -11.13 -0.87 17.13
C GLY A 64 -11.82 -0.11 18.26
N TYR A 65 -12.80 0.75 17.95
CA TYR A 65 -13.60 1.47 18.96
C TYR A 65 -14.47 0.55 19.81
N ARG A 66 -14.85 -0.62 19.30
CA ARG A 66 -15.64 -1.62 20.05
C ARG A 66 -14.79 -2.54 20.92
N THR A 67 -13.47 -2.45 20.83
CA THR A 67 -12.54 -3.22 21.68
C THR A 67 -12.28 -2.42 22.97
N PRO A 68 -12.65 -2.94 24.15
CA PRO A 68 -12.23 -2.34 25.42
C PRO A 68 -10.70 -2.33 25.51
N GLU A 69 -10.12 -1.16 25.74
CA GLU A 69 -8.66 -0.93 25.86
C GLU A 69 -7.82 -1.41 24.66
N PRO A 70 -7.95 -0.77 23.48
CA PRO A 70 -7.15 -1.13 22.32
C PRO A 70 -5.66 -0.84 22.60
N THR A 71 -4.83 -1.86 22.43
CA THR A 71 -3.37 -1.70 22.58
C THR A 71 -2.83 -0.73 21.54
N SER A 72 -1.75 -0.02 21.89
CA SER A 72 -1.13 0.94 20.98
C SER A 72 -0.64 0.30 19.67
N GLY A 73 -0.30 -1.00 19.69
CA GLY A 73 0.00 -1.78 18.48
C GLY A 73 -1.22 -2.03 17.59
N THR A 74 -2.42 -2.19 18.17
CA THR A 74 -3.69 -2.30 17.43
C THR A 74 -4.00 -1.00 16.69
N VAL A 75 -3.86 0.13 17.39
CA VAL A 75 -4.03 1.47 16.80
C VAL A 75 -3.01 1.71 15.68
N GLY A 76 -1.73 1.41 15.92
CA GLY A 76 -0.67 1.56 14.92
C GLY A 76 -0.92 0.70 13.67
N MET A 77 -1.43 -0.51 13.82
CA MET A 77 -1.80 -1.36 12.68
C MET A 77 -3.00 -0.83 11.89
N ALA A 78 -4.00 -0.26 12.56
CA ALA A 78 -5.13 0.39 11.88
C ALA A 78 -4.68 1.62 11.09
N ILE A 79 -3.78 2.44 11.65
CA ILE A 79 -3.18 3.59 10.96
C ILE A 79 -2.36 3.12 9.74
N LEU A 80 -1.46 2.14 9.92
CA LEU A 80 -0.65 1.62 8.82
C LEU A 80 -1.52 1.04 7.70
N ALA A 81 -2.58 0.30 8.05
CA ALA A 81 -3.55 -0.22 7.09
C ALA A 81 -4.27 0.90 6.33
N THR A 82 -4.67 1.96 7.03
CA THR A 82 -5.35 3.13 6.46
C THR A 82 -4.48 3.79 5.40
N ILE A 83 -3.22 4.09 5.73
CA ILE A 83 -2.28 4.71 4.78
C ILE A 83 -2.02 3.79 3.59
N ALA A 84 -1.87 2.47 3.81
CA ALA A 84 -1.66 1.50 2.75
C ALA A 84 -2.87 1.42 1.79
N ILE A 85 -4.10 1.38 2.33
CA ILE A 85 -5.35 1.40 1.55
C ILE A 85 -5.44 2.69 0.73
N MET A 86 -5.24 3.85 1.37
CA MET A 86 -5.26 5.14 0.67
C MET A 86 -4.23 5.18 -0.46
N THR A 87 -3.05 4.59 -0.26
CA THR A 87 -2.00 4.55 -1.28
C THR A 87 -2.42 3.71 -2.49
N ILE A 88 -2.89 2.47 -2.31
CA ILE A 88 -3.19 1.58 -3.43
C ILE A 88 -4.50 1.90 -4.16
N THR A 89 -5.46 2.51 -3.48
CA THR A 89 -6.74 2.87 -4.08
C THR A 89 -6.68 4.17 -4.87
N ASN A 90 -5.67 5.02 -4.61
CA ASN A 90 -5.53 6.29 -5.30
C ASN A 90 -5.17 6.14 -6.79
N LYS A 91 -5.90 6.85 -7.65
CA LYS A 91 -5.67 6.98 -9.09
C LYS A 91 -4.54 7.95 -9.47
N THR A 92 -4.04 8.73 -8.51
CA THR A 92 -2.95 9.71 -8.64
C THR A 92 -1.75 9.34 -7.78
N LEU A 93 -1.34 8.07 -7.79
CA LEU A 93 -0.25 7.58 -6.94
C LEU A 93 1.07 8.28 -7.27
N SER A 94 1.70 8.94 -6.29
CA SER A 94 3.05 9.50 -6.41
C SER A 94 4.04 8.71 -5.53
N PRO A 95 5.34 8.61 -5.89
CA PRO A 95 6.37 7.98 -5.05
C PRO A 95 6.34 8.46 -3.59
N GLN A 96 5.98 9.73 -3.38
CA GLN A 96 5.88 10.35 -2.06
C GLN A 96 4.93 9.63 -1.09
N TYR A 97 3.92 8.91 -1.59
CA TYR A 97 2.94 8.22 -0.74
C TYR A 97 3.55 7.03 0.01
N LEU A 98 4.58 6.40 -0.55
CA LEU A 98 5.27 5.29 0.13
C LEU A 98 6.05 5.75 1.36
N VAL A 99 6.49 7.02 1.39
CA VAL A 99 7.16 7.62 2.56
C VAL A 99 6.22 7.69 3.76
N TRP A 100 4.91 7.88 3.53
CA TRP A 100 3.93 7.97 4.61
C TRP A 100 3.76 6.66 5.40
N LEU A 101 4.14 5.52 4.81
CA LEU A 101 4.12 4.23 5.50
C LEU A 101 5.26 4.10 6.54
N GLY A 102 6.35 4.86 6.37
CA GLY A 102 7.55 4.75 7.20
C GLY A 102 7.32 5.15 8.66
N GLY A 103 6.63 6.28 8.91
CA GLY A 103 6.39 6.81 10.25
C GLY A 103 5.64 5.82 11.15
N PRO A 104 4.44 5.33 10.76
CA PRO A 104 3.70 4.36 11.55
C PRO A 104 4.45 3.03 11.71
N MET A 105 5.21 2.58 10.71
CA MET A 105 6.03 1.38 10.85
C MET A 105 7.14 1.57 11.89
N ALA A 106 7.84 2.71 11.88
CA ALA A 106 8.87 3.00 12.86
C ALA A 106 8.30 3.03 14.28
N ALA A 107 7.14 3.65 14.48
CA ALA A 107 6.43 3.65 15.76
C ALA A 107 6.09 2.21 16.21
N LEU A 108 5.51 1.39 15.32
CA LEU A 108 5.21 -0.02 15.59
C LEU A 108 6.46 -0.85 15.95
N LEU A 109 7.61 -0.56 15.35
CA LEU A 109 8.87 -1.24 15.68
C LEU A 109 9.41 -0.84 17.05
N ILE A 110 9.25 0.42 17.47
CA ILE A 110 9.66 0.90 18.79
C ILE A 110 8.76 0.29 19.87
N MET A 111 7.48 0.20 19.59
CA MET A 111 6.46 -0.25 20.54
C MET A 111 6.34 -1.77 20.66
N ARG A 112 7.12 -2.55 19.88
CA ARG A 112 7.08 -4.01 19.96
C ARG A 112 7.75 -4.49 21.26
N SER A 113 7.03 -5.25 22.06
CA SER A 113 7.67 -6.18 23.00
C SER A 113 8.42 -7.24 22.19
N ARG A 114 9.69 -7.51 22.52
CA ARG A 114 10.45 -8.59 21.88
C ARG A 114 9.74 -9.91 22.20
N ASP A 115 9.24 -10.63 21.19
CA ASP A 115 8.78 -12.00 21.38
C ASP A 115 9.93 -12.79 22.04
N ALA A 116 9.65 -13.45 23.16
CA ALA A 116 10.63 -14.08 24.06
C ALA A 116 11.55 -15.13 23.39
N GLY A 117 11.29 -15.50 22.14
CA GLY A 117 12.07 -16.48 21.36
C GLY A 117 12.90 -15.92 20.20
N GLY A 118 13.12 -14.60 20.10
CA GLY A 118 14.03 -14.01 19.10
C GLY A 118 13.59 -14.13 17.63
N ARG A 119 12.38 -14.63 17.36
CA ARG A 119 11.82 -14.74 16.00
C ARG A 119 11.46 -13.36 15.44
N PRO A 120 11.60 -13.13 14.12
CA PRO A 120 11.13 -11.89 13.51
C PRO A 120 9.62 -11.77 13.68
N THR A 121 9.21 -10.82 14.52
CA THR A 121 7.79 -10.44 14.72
C THR A 121 7.13 -10.10 13.39
N VAL A 122 5.79 -10.12 13.33
CA VAL A 122 5.05 -9.65 12.14
C VAL A 122 5.49 -8.24 11.71
N PHE A 123 5.87 -7.40 12.68
CA PHE A 123 6.38 -6.05 12.44
C PHE A 123 7.77 -6.04 11.76
N SER A 124 8.68 -6.95 12.13
CA SER A 124 9.97 -7.08 11.41
C SER A 124 9.75 -7.41 9.93
N ARG A 125 8.78 -8.30 9.63
CA ARG A 125 8.46 -8.66 8.24
C ARG A 125 7.92 -7.47 7.45
N PHE A 126 6.99 -6.72 8.03
CA PHE A 126 6.47 -5.49 7.41
C PHE A 126 7.55 -4.42 7.22
N ALA A 127 8.46 -4.28 8.17
CA ALA A 127 9.60 -3.36 8.03
C ALA A 127 10.51 -3.75 6.86
N ILE A 128 10.86 -5.04 6.72
CA ILE A 128 11.66 -5.53 5.59
C ILE A 128 10.91 -5.30 4.27
N GLN A 129 9.61 -5.59 4.22
CA GLN A 129 8.79 -5.33 3.03
C GLN A 129 8.78 -3.84 2.66
N LEU A 130 8.71 -2.93 3.64
CA LEU A 130 8.78 -1.49 3.39
C LEU A 130 10.17 -1.05 2.91
N LEU A 131 11.26 -1.64 3.42
CA LEU A 131 12.60 -1.37 2.90
C LEU A 131 12.76 -1.84 1.45
N VAL A 132 12.23 -3.02 1.12
CA VAL A 132 12.18 -3.52 -0.26
C VAL A 132 11.34 -2.58 -1.14
N LEU A 133 10.18 -2.13 -0.66
CA LEU A 133 9.35 -1.17 -1.38
C LEU A 133 10.05 0.17 -1.58
N ALA A 134 10.77 0.67 -0.58
CA ALA A 134 11.57 1.89 -0.68
C ALA A 134 12.66 1.75 -1.74
N LEU A 135 13.39 0.63 -1.75
CA LEU A 135 14.40 0.34 -2.77
C LEU A 135 13.78 0.26 -4.18
N LEU A 136 12.70 -0.50 -4.35
CA LEU A 136 12.02 -0.60 -5.65
C LEU A 136 11.48 0.76 -6.11
N THR A 137 10.98 1.57 -5.19
CA THR A 137 10.52 2.94 -5.49
C THR A 137 11.68 3.82 -5.92
N HIS A 138 12.84 3.72 -5.27
CA HIS A 138 14.04 4.45 -5.65
C HIS A 138 14.58 4.05 -7.02
N LEU A 139 14.52 2.75 -7.34
CA LEU A 139 14.87 2.23 -8.66
C LEU A 139 13.93 2.75 -9.75
N VAL A 140 12.62 2.84 -9.47
CA VAL A 140 11.64 3.42 -10.40
C VAL A 140 11.84 4.93 -10.54
N TYR A 141 11.91 5.66 -9.42
CA TYR A 141 12.09 7.11 -9.38
C TYR A 141 13.21 7.50 -8.39
N PRO A 142 14.23 8.26 -8.81
CA PRO A 142 14.36 8.91 -10.12
C PRO A 142 15.08 8.06 -11.18
N LEU A 143 15.64 6.89 -10.84
CA LEU A 143 16.69 6.26 -11.64
C LEU A 143 16.24 5.74 -13.02
N THR A 144 15.08 5.09 -13.11
CA THR A 144 14.59 4.51 -14.37
C THR A 144 13.34 5.22 -14.89
N TYR A 145 12.96 6.34 -14.28
CA TYR A 145 11.67 6.99 -14.52
C TYR A 145 11.46 7.46 -15.96
N THR A 146 12.53 7.95 -16.59
CA THR A 146 12.56 8.40 -17.99
C THR A 146 12.09 7.31 -18.94
N GLY A 147 12.45 6.06 -18.66
CA GLY A 147 12.01 4.90 -19.43
C GLY A 147 10.49 4.72 -19.47
N LEU A 148 9.73 5.28 -18.52
CA LEU A 148 8.27 5.15 -18.48
C LEU A 148 7.55 6.12 -19.43
N TYR A 149 8.16 7.27 -19.75
CA TYR A 149 7.47 8.36 -20.46
C TYR A 149 8.19 8.87 -21.72
N GLU A 150 9.51 8.78 -21.84
CA GLU A 150 10.25 9.40 -22.97
C GLU A 150 10.10 8.62 -24.28
N ALA A 151 10.34 7.30 -24.26
CA ALA A 151 10.27 6.46 -25.45
C ALA A 151 9.64 5.09 -25.11
N PRO A 152 8.55 4.68 -25.78
CA PRO A 152 7.87 3.41 -25.50
C PRO A 152 8.57 2.19 -26.13
N HIS A 153 9.89 2.21 -26.26
CA HIS A 153 10.67 1.14 -26.89
C HIS A 153 12.03 0.93 -26.20
N GLY A 154 12.64 -0.23 -26.43
CA GLY A 154 13.99 -0.55 -25.97
C GLY A 154 14.07 -1.09 -24.54
N ALA A 155 15.28 -1.49 -24.16
CA ALA A 155 15.54 -2.20 -22.90
C ALA A 155 15.20 -1.36 -21.65
N ILE A 156 15.43 -0.04 -21.71
CA ILE A 156 15.14 0.86 -20.59
C ILE A 156 13.64 0.94 -20.30
N PHE A 157 12.80 1.07 -21.34
CA PHE A 157 11.34 1.08 -21.19
C PHE A 157 10.82 -0.21 -20.58
N VAL A 158 11.27 -1.35 -21.11
CA VAL A 158 10.88 -2.68 -20.59
C VAL A 158 11.31 -2.82 -19.13
N THR A 159 12.57 -2.54 -18.82
CA THR A 159 13.12 -2.66 -17.45
C THR A 159 12.36 -1.77 -16.47
N SER A 160 12.12 -0.51 -16.84
CA SER A 160 11.38 0.45 -16.00
C SER A 160 9.94 -0.02 -15.75
N THR A 161 9.28 -0.54 -16.78
CA THR A 161 7.91 -1.06 -16.69
C THR A 161 7.83 -2.31 -15.82
N ILE A 162 8.81 -3.21 -15.92
CA ILE A 162 8.89 -4.41 -15.07
C ILE A 162 9.19 -4.03 -13.61
N LEU A 163 10.11 -3.09 -13.36
CA LEU A 163 10.35 -2.58 -12.00
C LEU A 163 9.10 -1.95 -11.39
N LEU A 164 8.36 -1.16 -12.18
CA LEU A 164 7.08 -0.58 -11.77
C LEU A 164 6.05 -1.67 -11.43
N LEU A 165 5.93 -2.69 -12.28
CA LEU A 165 5.05 -3.84 -12.05
C LEU A 165 5.41 -4.56 -10.73
N VAL A 166 6.69 -4.90 -10.54
CA VAL A 166 7.17 -5.58 -9.33
C VAL A 166 6.89 -4.72 -8.10
N ARG A 167 7.20 -3.43 -8.13
CA ARG A 167 6.90 -2.49 -7.03
C ARG A 167 5.41 -2.49 -6.70
N ASN A 168 4.54 -2.43 -7.70
CA ASN A 168 3.09 -2.38 -7.51
C ASN A 168 2.52 -3.69 -6.96
N LEU A 169 3.04 -4.84 -7.42
CA LEU A 169 2.67 -6.13 -6.85
C LEU A 169 3.14 -6.28 -5.40
N CYS A 170 4.37 -5.88 -5.08
CA CYS A 170 4.88 -5.87 -3.71
C CYS A 170 4.03 -4.96 -2.81
N LEU A 171 3.60 -3.80 -3.30
CA LEU A 171 2.77 -2.85 -2.54
C LEU A 171 1.37 -3.41 -2.30
N LEU A 172 0.79 -4.08 -3.29
CA LEU A 172 -0.50 -4.76 -3.15
C LEU A 172 -0.41 -5.87 -2.10
N VAL A 173 0.60 -6.74 -2.18
CA VAL A 173 0.84 -7.82 -1.21
C VAL A 173 1.06 -7.28 0.20
N PHE A 174 1.87 -6.23 0.34
CA PHE A 174 2.08 -5.54 1.60
C PHE A 174 0.75 -5.04 2.18
N THR A 175 -0.04 -4.34 1.38
CA THR A 175 -1.31 -3.75 1.82
C THR A 175 -2.30 -4.82 2.26
N VAL A 176 -2.49 -5.87 1.45
CA VAL A 176 -3.39 -7.00 1.82
C VAL A 176 -2.93 -7.65 3.12
N SER A 177 -1.63 -7.85 3.30
CA SER A 177 -1.07 -8.46 4.50
C SER A 177 -1.27 -7.59 5.75
N VAL A 178 -1.02 -6.28 5.64
CA VAL A 178 -1.23 -5.32 6.73
C VAL A 178 -2.71 -5.23 7.10
N VAL A 179 -3.60 -5.14 6.11
CA VAL A 179 -5.06 -5.10 6.33
C VAL A 179 -5.55 -6.39 6.99
N ALA A 180 -5.07 -7.55 6.55
CA ALA A 180 -5.43 -8.83 7.16
C ALA A 180 -5.01 -8.91 8.63
N VAL A 181 -3.82 -8.42 8.97
CA VAL A 181 -3.36 -8.36 10.37
C VAL A 181 -4.18 -7.33 11.16
N ALA A 182 -4.38 -6.12 10.63
CA ALA A 182 -5.19 -5.07 11.25
C ALA A 182 -6.62 -5.56 11.55
N TRP A 183 -7.23 -6.29 10.62
CA TRP A 183 -8.57 -6.87 10.79
C TRP A 183 -8.66 -7.89 11.94
N ARG A 184 -7.60 -8.70 12.10
CA ARG A 184 -7.51 -9.69 13.20
C ARG A 184 -7.31 -9.00 14.54
N VAL A 185 -6.39 -8.03 14.63
CA VAL A 185 -6.07 -7.39 15.92
C VAL A 185 -7.20 -6.47 16.40
N THR A 186 -7.89 -5.77 15.48
CA THR A 186 -9.09 -4.97 15.82
C THR A 186 -10.31 -5.83 16.18
N GLY A 187 -10.29 -7.13 15.87
CA GLY A 187 -11.37 -8.07 16.16
C GLY A 187 -11.25 -8.85 17.45
N ARG A 188 -10.10 -8.80 18.13
CA ARG A 188 -9.89 -9.54 19.37
C ARG A 188 -10.73 -8.91 20.48
N ARG A 189 -11.69 -9.68 21.01
CA ARG A 189 -12.36 -9.33 22.27
C ARG A 189 -11.42 -9.62 23.43
N PRO A 190 -11.36 -8.77 24.47
CA PRO A 190 -10.71 -9.11 25.72
C PRO A 190 -11.34 -10.39 26.28
N ASP A 191 -10.51 -11.27 26.85
CA ASP A 191 -11.00 -12.46 27.55
C ASP A 191 -11.72 -12.01 28.84
N PRO A 192 -13.03 -12.28 29.01
CA PRO A 192 -13.78 -11.88 30.20
C PRO A 192 -13.20 -12.46 31.50
N SER A 193 -12.45 -13.56 31.42
CA SER A 193 -11.86 -14.23 32.60
C SER A 193 -10.76 -13.42 33.29
N VAL A 194 -10.16 -12.43 32.63
CA VAL A 194 -9.12 -11.55 33.21
C VAL A 194 -9.73 -10.45 34.08
N LEU A 195 -11.01 -10.12 33.89
CA LEU A 195 -11.73 -9.10 34.65
C LEU A 195 -12.46 -9.67 35.89
N GLY A 196 -12.29 -10.97 36.18
CA GLY A 196 -13.08 -11.73 37.14
C GLY A 196 -12.32 -12.25 38.38
N SER A 197 -11.19 -11.66 38.77
CA SER A 197 -10.53 -12.00 40.05
C SER A 197 -10.26 -10.76 40.91
N THR A 198 -11.30 -10.02 41.25
CA THR A 198 -11.31 -9.24 42.50
C THR A 198 -12.13 -10.02 43.51
N ASP A 199 -11.52 -11.05 44.11
CA ASP A 199 -12.04 -11.69 45.31
C ASP A 199 -11.42 -10.97 46.52
N PRO A 200 -12.21 -10.21 47.31
CA PRO A 200 -11.72 -9.65 48.56
C PRO A 200 -11.74 -10.74 49.65
N ARG A 201 -10.55 -11.19 50.05
CA ARG A 201 -10.34 -11.88 51.34
C ARG A 201 -9.16 -11.29 52.06
#